data_AF-A0AAJ6EIY3-F1
#
_entry.id   AF-A0AAJ6EIY3-F1
#
_cell.length_a   1.000
_cell.length_b   1.000
_cell.length_c   1.000
_cell.angle_alpha   90.00
_cell.angle_beta   90.00
_cell.angle_gamma   90.00
#
_symmetry.space_group_name_H-M   'P 1'
#
loop_
_entity.id
_entity.type
_entity.pdbx_description
1 polymer ?
#
loop_
_entity_poly.entity_id
_entity_poly.type
_entity_poly.pdbx_seq_one_letter_code
_entity_poly.pdbx_strand_id
1 'polypeptide(L)'
;MGQSTIALAAGTAPRAMGSAHPLNAPYQAFEASDGWLAVGGANKKHWLLMLEALDATELAADPRFATGADRMAHLKELEAVLSERFRTGPRSHWLAALDDKGVPCGPVHDMLEALGGPQTLAREMVVEVQHSTLGPVRTIGLPVKFLETPGKVQSGATIYGEHTREVLAEHGFDDKQIAALETEGAIVSASGERSSDRRRATDKTNVERRCELRTRDRPTAAKHPQTTP
;
A
#
# COMPACT_ATOMS: atom_id res chain seq x y z
N MET A 1 -11.95 12.22 -12.43
CA MET A 1 -10.79 13.03 -12.87
C MET A 1 -9.74 12.99 -11.78
N GLY A 2 -8.46 12.90 -12.13
CA GLY A 2 -7.38 12.98 -11.15
C GLY A 2 -7.20 14.39 -10.59
N GLN A 3 -6.53 14.49 -9.44
CA GLN A 3 -6.22 15.78 -8.79
C GLN A 3 -5.38 16.72 -9.67
N SER A 4 -4.53 16.16 -10.54
CA SER A 4 -3.73 16.93 -11.51
C SER A 4 -4.61 17.68 -12.52
N THR A 5 -5.63 17.03 -13.07
CA THR A 5 -6.57 17.67 -14.01
C THR A 5 -7.37 18.78 -13.34
N ILE A 6 -7.79 18.57 -12.08
CA ILE A 6 -8.52 19.58 -11.30
C ILE A 6 -7.64 20.80 -11.03
N ALA A 7 -6.38 20.59 -10.63
CA ALA A 7 -5.44 21.67 -10.35
C ALA A 7 -5.15 22.53 -11.59
N LEU A 8 -4.98 21.89 -12.76
CA LEU A 8 -4.78 22.58 -14.02
C LEU A 8 -6.01 23.43 -14.42
N ALA A 9 -7.22 22.92 -14.17
CA ALA A 9 -8.45 23.63 -14.47
C ALA A 9 -8.74 24.77 -13.48
N ALA A 10 -8.49 24.56 -12.19
CA ALA A 10 -8.80 25.51 -11.12
C ALA A 10 -7.70 26.53 -10.83
N GLY A 11 -6.48 26.33 -11.37
CA GLY A 11 -5.32 27.17 -11.12
C GLY A 11 -4.83 27.17 -9.66
N THR A 12 -5.32 26.23 -8.84
CA THR A 12 -5.04 26.14 -7.40
C THR A 12 -4.62 24.73 -7.02
N ALA A 13 -3.69 24.63 -6.07
CA ALA A 13 -3.19 23.35 -5.59
C ALA A 13 -4.25 22.64 -4.71
N PRO A 14 -4.47 21.33 -4.90
CA PRO A 14 -5.34 20.53 -4.03
C PRO A 14 -4.84 20.54 -2.58
N ARG A 15 -5.79 20.45 -1.63
CA ARG A 15 -5.50 20.31 -0.20
C ARG A 15 -5.69 18.87 0.26
N ALA A 16 -5.14 18.53 1.41
CA ALA A 16 -5.34 17.22 2.04
C ALA A 16 -6.82 17.02 2.43
N MET A 17 -7.40 15.88 2.02
CA MET A 17 -8.81 15.52 2.27
C MET A 17 -8.96 14.07 2.79
N GLY A 18 -7.87 13.46 3.26
CA GLY A 18 -7.87 12.04 3.62
C GLY A 18 -8.19 11.16 2.40
N SER A 19 -9.14 10.24 2.56
CA SER A 19 -9.59 9.32 1.50
C SER A 19 -10.70 9.88 0.62
N ALA A 20 -11.20 11.09 0.88
CA ALA A 20 -12.34 11.65 0.19
C ALA A 20 -12.04 12.11 -1.24
N HIS A 21 -13.00 11.87 -2.13
CA HIS A 21 -12.93 12.33 -3.51
C HIS A 21 -13.23 13.84 -3.60
N PRO A 22 -12.45 14.62 -4.38
CA PRO A 22 -12.55 16.09 -4.43
C PRO A 22 -13.87 16.64 -4.98
N LEU A 23 -14.61 15.82 -5.74
CA LEU A 23 -15.77 16.26 -6.52
C LEU A 23 -17.06 15.50 -6.19
N ASN A 24 -16.99 14.42 -5.43
CA ASN A 24 -18.12 13.51 -5.24
C ASN A 24 -18.21 13.08 -3.78
N ALA A 25 -19.41 13.14 -3.23
CA ALA A 25 -19.70 12.70 -1.87
C ALA A 25 -20.99 11.87 -1.83
N PRO A 26 -21.02 10.76 -1.06
CA PRO A 26 -19.86 10.14 -0.41
C PRO A 26 -19.01 9.37 -1.42
N TYR A 27 -17.69 9.55 -1.39
CA TYR A 27 -16.73 8.69 -2.09
C TYR A 27 -15.43 8.72 -1.28
N GLN A 28 -15.33 7.82 -0.30
CA GLN A 28 -14.22 7.80 0.66
C GLN A 28 -14.16 6.47 1.41
N ALA A 29 -13.15 6.33 2.27
CA ALA A 29 -13.06 5.24 3.23
C ALA A 29 -13.79 5.57 4.53
N PHE A 30 -14.51 4.59 5.08
CA PHE A 30 -15.18 4.63 6.37
C PHE A 30 -14.68 3.50 7.27
N GLU A 31 -14.71 3.75 8.57
CA GLU A 31 -14.31 2.79 9.59
C GLU A 31 -15.53 1.98 10.03
N ALA A 32 -15.44 0.66 9.88
CA ALA A 32 -16.34 -0.32 10.46
C ALA A 32 -15.81 -0.80 11.83
N SER A 33 -16.54 -1.68 12.51
CA SER A 33 -16.15 -2.14 13.86
C SER A 33 -14.84 -2.93 13.92
N ASP A 34 -14.40 -3.53 12.80
CA ASP A 34 -13.25 -4.45 12.70
C ASP A 34 -12.26 -4.08 11.59
N GLY A 35 -12.42 -2.91 10.94
CA GLY A 35 -11.55 -2.50 9.85
C GLY A 35 -12.15 -1.40 8.99
N TRP A 36 -11.55 -1.15 7.82
CA TRP A 36 -11.94 -0.06 6.93
C TRP A 36 -12.51 -0.59 5.62
N LEU A 37 -13.46 0.14 5.04
CA LEU A 37 -14.00 -0.09 3.70
C LEU A 37 -14.10 1.21 2.92
N ALA A 38 -13.85 1.16 1.62
CA ALA A 38 -14.09 2.27 0.70
C ALA A 38 -15.45 2.10 0.03
N VAL A 39 -16.20 3.20 -0.08
CA VAL A 39 -17.55 3.20 -0.66
C VAL A 39 -17.70 4.36 -1.64
N GLY A 40 -18.39 4.12 -2.77
CA GLY A 40 -18.63 5.08 -3.84
C GLY A 40 -20.11 5.38 -4.08
N GLY A 41 -20.64 6.40 -3.39
CA GLY A 41 -21.97 7.00 -3.62
C GLY A 41 -21.94 8.20 -4.57
N ALA A 42 -21.17 8.12 -5.66
CA ALA A 42 -20.81 9.28 -6.48
C ALA A 42 -21.97 10.00 -7.19
N ASN A 43 -23.12 9.33 -7.35
CA ASN A 43 -24.29 9.86 -8.05
C ASN A 43 -25.56 9.59 -7.24
N LYS A 44 -26.68 10.21 -7.64
CA LYS A 44 -27.95 10.09 -6.92
C LYS A 44 -28.43 8.64 -6.79
N LYS A 45 -28.23 7.81 -7.80
CA LYS A 45 -28.62 6.39 -7.76
C LYS A 45 -27.85 5.64 -6.66
N HIS A 46 -26.51 5.69 -6.70
CA HIS A 46 -25.68 4.98 -5.71
C HIS A 46 -25.82 5.58 -4.30
N TRP A 47 -26.09 6.88 -4.18
CA TRP A 47 -26.42 7.51 -2.91
C TRP A 47 -27.67 6.90 -2.28
N LEU A 48 -28.78 6.81 -3.02
CA LEU A 48 -30.03 6.25 -2.50
C LEU A 48 -29.88 4.75 -2.16
N LEU A 49 -29.22 3.98 -3.02
CA LEU A 49 -28.94 2.56 -2.77
C LEU A 49 -28.05 2.35 -1.54
N MET A 50 -27.08 3.24 -1.32
CA MET A 50 -26.26 3.23 -0.10
C MET A 50 -27.12 3.49 1.14
N LEU A 51 -28.02 4.48 1.11
CA LEU A 51 -28.89 4.75 2.24
C LEU A 51 -29.82 3.56 2.54
N GLU A 52 -30.32 2.86 1.52
CA GLU A 52 -31.06 1.62 1.72
C GLU A 52 -30.20 0.52 2.36
N ALA A 53 -28.94 0.35 1.93
CA ALA A 53 -28.02 -0.63 2.51
C ALA A 53 -27.67 -0.33 3.97
N LEU A 54 -27.65 0.95 4.35
CA LEU A 54 -27.30 1.43 5.69
C LEU A 54 -28.53 1.59 6.61
N ASP A 55 -29.74 1.30 6.12
CA ASP A 55 -31.00 1.61 6.79
C ASP A 55 -31.06 3.07 7.28
N ALA A 56 -30.62 3.98 6.42
CA ALA A 56 -30.44 5.41 6.70
C ALA A 56 -31.22 6.30 5.69
N THR A 57 -32.37 5.81 5.22
CA THR A 57 -33.16 6.47 4.16
C THR A 57 -33.67 7.87 4.57
N GLU A 58 -33.74 8.17 5.86
CA GLU A 58 -34.05 9.49 6.39
C GLU A 58 -33.06 10.58 5.90
N LEU A 59 -31.81 10.20 5.61
CA LEU A 59 -30.78 11.12 5.11
C LEU A 59 -31.07 11.62 3.70
N ALA A 60 -31.93 10.94 2.94
CA ALA A 60 -32.35 11.42 1.62
C ALA A 60 -33.24 12.66 1.71
N ALA A 61 -33.95 12.83 2.83
CA ALA A 61 -34.84 13.96 3.08
C ALA A 61 -34.14 15.12 3.81
N ASP A 62 -32.92 14.90 4.33
CA ASP A 62 -32.12 15.96 4.95
C ASP A 62 -31.70 16.99 3.89
N PRO A 63 -32.07 18.29 4.03
CA PRO A 63 -31.68 19.33 3.08
C PRO A 63 -30.17 19.44 2.87
N ARG A 64 -29.36 19.06 3.87
CA ARG A 64 -27.88 19.06 3.77
C ARG A 64 -27.36 18.02 2.79
N PHE A 65 -28.13 16.95 2.53
CA PHE A 65 -27.67 15.79 1.75
C PHE A 65 -28.51 15.50 0.51
N ALA A 66 -29.50 16.37 0.21
CA ALA A 66 -30.47 16.19 -0.87
C ALA A 66 -29.81 16.09 -2.26
N THR A 67 -28.85 16.97 -2.57
CA THR A 67 -28.10 16.93 -3.83
C THR A 67 -26.63 16.61 -3.61
N GLY A 68 -25.94 16.25 -4.70
CA GLY A 68 -24.48 16.04 -4.64
C GLY A 68 -23.72 17.31 -4.26
N ALA A 69 -24.20 18.49 -4.67
CA ALA A 69 -23.60 19.77 -4.29
C ALA A 69 -23.76 20.04 -2.80
N ASP A 70 -24.95 19.77 -2.25
CA ASP A 70 -25.22 19.92 -0.81
C ASP A 70 -24.32 18.97 -0.01
N ARG A 71 -24.23 17.69 -0.41
CA ARG A 71 -23.32 16.73 0.24
C ARG A 71 -21.85 17.17 0.22
N MET A 72 -21.39 17.82 -0.84
CA MET A 72 -20.04 18.37 -0.91
C MET A 72 -19.87 19.59 0.00
N ALA A 73 -20.86 20.48 0.06
CA ALA A 73 -20.84 21.63 0.97
C ALA A 73 -20.85 21.21 2.45
N HIS A 74 -21.51 20.09 2.75
CA HIS A 74 -21.68 19.52 4.09
C HIS A 74 -20.84 18.25 4.32
N LEU A 75 -19.71 18.10 3.62
CA LEU A 75 -18.94 16.84 3.58
C LEU A 75 -18.56 16.31 4.97
N LYS A 76 -18.11 17.19 5.88
CA LYS A 76 -17.70 16.79 7.24
C LYS A 76 -18.89 16.27 8.07
N GLU A 77 -20.05 16.90 7.91
CA GLU A 77 -21.28 16.50 8.61
C GLU A 77 -21.80 15.17 8.05
N LEU A 78 -21.76 15.02 6.72
CA LEU A 78 -22.09 13.76 6.06
C LEU A 78 -21.16 12.63 6.52
N GLU A 79 -19.86 12.88 6.55
CA GLU A 79 -18.85 11.92 7.00
C GLU A 79 -19.11 11.48 8.44
N ALA A 80 -19.41 12.41 9.35
CA ALA A 80 -19.70 12.10 10.74
C ALA A 80 -20.90 11.15 10.86
N VAL A 81 -22.02 11.49 10.21
CA VAL A 81 -23.25 10.69 10.25
C VAL A 81 -23.04 9.29 9.65
N LEU A 82 -22.37 9.19 8.50
CA LEU A 82 -22.09 7.90 7.87
C LEU A 82 -21.10 7.06 8.70
N SER A 83 -20.09 7.70 9.30
CA SER A 83 -19.11 7.01 10.15
C SER A 83 -19.76 6.40 11.38
N GLU A 84 -20.73 7.06 12.00
CA GLU A 84 -21.49 6.49 13.11
C GLU A 84 -22.23 5.22 12.69
N ARG A 85 -22.83 5.20 11.49
CA ARG A 85 -23.52 4.02 10.95
C ARG A 85 -22.54 2.87 10.68
N PHE A 86 -21.47 3.11 9.93
CA PHE A 86 -20.49 2.07 9.59
C PHE A 86 -19.83 1.44 10.82
N ARG A 87 -19.61 2.19 11.90
CA ARG A 87 -19.04 1.64 13.14
C ARG A 87 -19.94 0.63 13.86
N THR A 88 -21.23 0.55 13.54
CA THR A 88 -22.16 -0.35 14.23
C THR A 88 -22.06 -1.82 13.81
N GLY A 89 -21.34 -2.11 12.72
CA GLY A 89 -21.19 -3.47 12.21
C GLY A 89 -19.79 -3.75 11.64
N PRO A 90 -19.43 -5.03 11.45
CA PRO A 90 -18.15 -5.40 10.85
C PRO A 90 -18.12 -5.10 9.35
N ARG A 91 -16.93 -4.90 8.79
CA ARG A 91 -16.71 -4.58 7.37
C ARG A 91 -17.38 -5.59 6.45
N SER A 92 -17.37 -6.87 6.80
CA SER A 92 -17.95 -7.95 5.99
C SER A 92 -19.48 -7.82 5.85
N HIS A 93 -20.16 -7.38 6.91
CA HIS A 93 -21.59 -7.10 6.89
C HIS A 93 -21.90 -5.96 5.92
N TRP A 94 -21.20 -4.83 6.05
CA TRP A 94 -21.43 -3.68 5.19
C TRP A 94 -21.07 -3.94 3.72
N LEU A 95 -19.97 -4.63 3.46
CA LEU A 95 -19.58 -5.01 2.10
C LEU A 95 -20.66 -5.88 1.45
N ALA A 96 -21.21 -6.86 2.16
CA ALA A 96 -22.30 -7.69 1.65
C ALA A 96 -23.58 -6.87 1.41
N ALA A 97 -23.97 -6.01 2.34
CA ALA A 97 -25.16 -5.16 2.21
C ALA A 97 -25.06 -4.16 1.04
N LEU A 98 -23.89 -3.57 0.85
CA LEU A 98 -23.62 -2.62 -0.23
C LEU A 98 -23.56 -3.31 -1.59
N ASP A 99 -22.89 -4.46 -1.67
CA ASP A 99 -22.77 -5.25 -2.91
C ASP A 99 -24.12 -5.80 -3.38
N ASP A 100 -24.97 -6.28 -2.47
CA ASP A 100 -26.35 -6.73 -2.76
C ASP A 100 -27.19 -5.61 -3.42
N LYS A 101 -26.99 -4.37 -2.97
CA LYS A 101 -27.63 -3.18 -3.55
C LYS A 101 -26.93 -2.65 -4.81
N GLY A 102 -25.79 -3.22 -5.21
CA GLY A 102 -25.00 -2.77 -6.35
C GLY A 102 -24.29 -1.43 -6.13
N VAL A 103 -23.97 -1.11 -4.87
CA VAL A 103 -23.18 0.08 -4.53
C VAL A 103 -21.70 -0.26 -4.68
N PRO A 104 -20.91 0.51 -5.45
CA PRO A 104 -19.47 0.29 -5.53
C PRO A 104 -18.80 0.38 -4.17
N CYS A 105 -18.24 -0.71 -3.69
CA CYS A 105 -17.52 -0.78 -2.43
C CYS A 105 -16.37 -1.78 -2.47
N GLY A 106 -15.43 -1.67 -1.54
CA GLY A 106 -14.37 -2.66 -1.37
C GLY A 106 -13.67 -2.53 -0.01
N PRO A 107 -13.12 -3.63 0.53
CA PRO A 107 -12.34 -3.59 1.77
C PRO A 107 -11.07 -2.77 1.57
N VAL A 108 -10.64 -2.08 2.62
CA VAL A 108 -9.27 -1.57 2.71
C VAL A 108 -8.43 -2.67 3.33
N HIS A 109 -7.62 -3.32 2.50
CA HIS A 109 -6.75 -4.41 2.91
C HIS A 109 -5.47 -3.95 3.59
N ASP A 110 -4.99 -4.73 4.56
CA ASP A 110 -3.60 -4.64 4.98
C ASP A 110 -2.65 -5.28 3.92
N MET A 111 -1.33 -5.19 4.17
CA MET A 111 -0.33 -5.69 3.23
C MET A 111 -0.42 -7.20 2.99
N LEU A 112 -0.69 -8.00 4.03
CA LEU A 112 -0.77 -9.46 3.89
C LEU A 112 -2.07 -9.88 3.23
N GLU A 113 -3.18 -9.23 3.55
CA GLU A 113 -4.46 -9.44 2.87
C GLU A 113 -4.36 -9.08 1.38
N ALA A 114 -3.75 -7.94 1.04
CA ALA A 114 -3.57 -7.52 -0.35
C ALA A 114 -2.67 -8.50 -1.12
N LEU A 115 -1.55 -8.93 -0.53
CA LEU A 115 -0.60 -9.85 -1.16
C LEU A 115 -1.09 -11.31 -1.24
N GLY A 116 -2.01 -11.69 -0.35
CA GLY A 116 -2.65 -13.01 -0.32
C GLY A 116 -4.00 -13.08 -1.03
N GLY A 117 -4.51 -11.95 -1.55
CA GLY A 117 -5.84 -11.86 -2.13
C GLY A 117 -6.03 -12.77 -3.36
N PRO A 118 -7.25 -13.30 -3.61
CA PRO A 118 -7.50 -14.21 -4.72
C PRO A 118 -7.08 -13.66 -6.07
N GLN A 119 -7.36 -12.37 -6.33
CA GLN A 119 -6.98 -11.72 -7.59
C GLN A 119 -5.48 -11.47 -7.69
N THR A 120 -4.81 -11.18 -6.58
CA THR A 120 -3.34 -11.03 -6.53
C THR A 120 -2.65 -12.34 -6.90
N LEU A 121 -3.14 -13.46 -6.36
CA LEU A 121 -2.61 -14.79 -6.67
C LEU A 121 -2.94 -15.21 -8.11
N ALA A 122 -4.20 -15.04 -8.53
CA ALA A 122 -4.64 -15.37 -9.89
C ALA A 122 -3.90 -14.57 -10.99
N ARG A 123 -3.40 -13.38 -10.64
CA ARG A 123 -2.61 -12.53 -11.54
C ARG A 123 -1.11 -12.69 -11.36
N GLU A 124 -0.64 -13.67 -10.59
CA GLU A 124 0.79 -13.91 -10.33
C GLU A 124 1.50 -12.62 -9.89
N MET A 125 0.85 -11.85 -9.00
CA MET A 125 1.39 -10.60 -8.48
C MET A 125 2.33 -10.82 -7.29
N VAL A 126 2.37 -12.05 -6.75
CA VAL A 126 3.43 -12.50 -5.85
C VAL A 126 4.01 -13.79 -6.41
N VAL A 127 5.30 -13.77 -6.71
CA VAL A 127 6.03 -14.88 -7.34
C VAL A 127 7.17 -15.33 -6.44
N GLU A 128 7.54 -16.59 -6.55
CA GLU A 128 8.71 -17.15 -5.89
C GLU A 128 9.88 -17.19 -6.87
N VAL A 129 11.06 -16.72 -6.43
CA VAL A 129 12.28 -16.72 -7.22
C VAL A 129 13.44 -17.23 -6.38
N GLN A 130 14.43 -17.82 -7.02
CA GLN A 130 15.62 -18.31 -6.34
C GLN A 130 16.63 -17.17 -6.14
N HIS A 131 17.06 -16.94 -4.89
CA HIS A 131 18.16 -16.06 -4.54
C HIS A 131 19.41 -16.87 -4.21
N SER A 132 20.57 -16.44 -4.71
CA SER A 132 21.83 -17.20 -4.61
C SER A 132 22.26 -17.49 -3.16
N THR A 133 21.93 -16.62 -2.21
CA THR A 133 22.26 -16.81 -0.78
C THR A 133 21.08 -17.10 0.15
N LEU A 134 19.85 -16.73 -0.23
CA LEU A 134 18.68 -16.81 0.65
C LEU A 134 17.78 -18.00 0.34
N GLY A 135 18.02 -18.71 -0.76
CA GLY A 135 17.13 -19.76 -1.21
C GLY A 135 15.91 -19.19 -1.93
N PRO A 136 14.77 -19.90 -1.90
CA PRO A 136 13.51 -19.41 -2.44
C PRO A 136 13.02 -18.17 -1.67
N VAL A 137 12.70 -17.09 -2.39
CA VAL A 137 12.16 -15.85 -1.82
C VAL A 137 10.93 -15.39 -2.61
N ARG A 138 9.96 -14.79 -1.92
CA ARG A 138 8.77 -14.20 -2.56
C ARG A 138 9.01 -12.74 -2.90
N THR A 139 8.59 -12.33 -4.09
CA THR A 139 8.69 -10.94 -4.58
C THR A 139 7.45 -10.54 -5.38
N ILE A 140 7.34 -9.25 -5.71
CA ILE A 140 6.25 -8.71 -6.50
C ILE A 140 6.43 -9.10 -7.97
N GLY A 141 5.39 -9.69 -8.55
CA GLY A 141 5.33 -10.03 -9.97
C GLY A 141 5.11 -8.83 -10.87
N LEU A 142 5.16 -9.04 -12.18
CA LEU A 142 4.96 -7.96 -13.16
C LEU A 142 3.48 -7.54 -13.23
N PRO A 143 3.15 -6.24 -13.07
CA PRO A 143 1.76 -5.78 -13.06
C PRO A 143 1.10 -5.81 -14.44
N VAL A 144 1.89 -5.65 -15.50
CA VAL A 144 1.44 -5.70 -16.88
C VAL A 144 1.73 -7.09 -17.44
N LYS A 145 0.71 -7.71 -18.04
CA LYS A 145 0.80 -9.05 -18.64
C LYS A 145 0.63 -8.92 -20.15
N PHE A 146 1.66 -9.28 -20.89
CA PHE A 146 1.61 -9.35 -22.36
C PHE A 146 1.25 -10.77 -22.79
N LEU A 147 0.42 -10.88 -23.81
CA LEU A 147 0.00 -12.18 -24.35
C LEU A 147 1.12 -12.82 -25.20
N GLU A 148 1.71 -12.06 -26.12
CA GLU A 148 2.70 -12.58 -27.07
C GLU A 148 4.13 -12.64 -26.50
N THR A 149 4.47 -11.70 -25.62
CA THR A 149 5.80 -11.60 -25.00
C THR A 149 5.68 -11.52 -23.46
N PRO A 150 5.19 -12.59 -22.79
CA PRO A 150 5.02 -12.58 -21.34
C PRO A 150 6.34 -12.26 -20.64
N GLY A 151 6.35 -11.17 -19.86
CA GLY A 151 7.48 -10.87 -18.98
C GLY A 151 7.53 -11.86 -17.81
N LYS A 152 8.72 -12.04 -17.24
CA LYS A 152 8.93 -12.86 -16.03
C LYS A 152 9.95 -12.22 -15.10
N VAL A 153 9.76 -12.40 -13.80
CA VAL A 153 10.82 -12.14 -12.81
C VAL A 153 11.72 -13.37 -12.81
N GLN A 154 12.95 -13.22 -13.28
CA GLN A 154 13.80 -14.36 -13.64
C GLN A 154 14.55 -14.97 -12.46
N SER A 155 15.02 -14.15 -11.54
CA SER A 155 15.82 -14.56 -10.39
C SER A 155 15.60 -13.59 -9.23
N GLY A 156 16.08 -13.98 -8.05
CA GLY A 156 16.28 -13.04 -6.96
C GLY A 156 17.28 -11.94 -7.33
N ALA A 157 17.40 -10.95 -6.44
CA ALA A 157 18.45 -9.95 -6.55
C ALA A 157 19.83 -10.61 -6.60
N THR A 158 20.72 -10.07 -7.44
CA THR A 158 22.08 -10.57 -7.53
C THR A 158 22.90 -10.14 -6.32
N ILE A 159 23.85 -10.98 -5.92
CA ILE A 159 24.86 -10.58 -4.95
C ILE A 159 25.93 -9.72 -5.61
N TYR A 160 26.61 -8.92 -4.78
CA TYR A 160 27.69 -8.07 -5.25
C TYR A 160 28.81 -8.91 -5.87
N GLY A 161 29.06 -8.66 -7.17
CA GLY A 161 30.07 -9.37 -7.96
C GLY A 161 29.62 -10.68 -8.61
N GLU A 162 28.33 -11.05 -8.54
CA GLU A 162 27.82 -12.34 -9.03
C GLU A 162 28.18 -12.61 -10.51
N HIS A 163 27.94 -11.63 -11.38
CA HIS A 163 28.17 -11.78 -12.82
C HIS A 163 29.46 -11.11 -13.31
N THR A 164 30.36 -10.66 -12.40
CA THR A 164 31.54 -9.89 -12.80
C THR A 164 32.47 -10.67 -13.73
N ARG A 165 32.73 -11.95 -13.45
CA ARG A 165 33.59 -12.77 -14.33
C ARG A 165 32.91 -13.08 -15.66
N GLU A 166 31.62 -13.39 -15.64
CA GLU A 166 30.82 -13.68 -16.83
C GLU A 166 30.81 -12.51 -17.81
N VAL A 167 30.47 -11.31 -17.32
CA VAL A 167 30.43 -10.10 -18.15
C VAL A 167 31.82 -9.74 -18.72
N LEU A 168 32.90 -9.92 -17.95
CA LEU A 168 34.26 -9.66 -18.45
C LEU A 168 34.68 -10.67 -19.53
N ALA A 169 34.33 -11.95 -19.35
CA ALA A 169 34.60 -12.98 -20.34
C ALA A 169 33.84 -12.73 -21.65
N GLU A 170 32.59 -12.27 -21.59
CA GLU A 170 31.80 -11.87 -22.76
C GLU A 170 32.45 -10.73 -23.56
N HIS A 171 33.27 -9.91 -22.91
CA HIS A 171 33.98 -8.78 -23.52
C HIS A 171 35.44 -9.12 -23.87
N GLY A 172 35.81 -10.40 -23.88
CA GLY A 172 37.10 -10.88 -24.40
C GLY A 172 38.26 -10.86 -23.41
N PHE A 173 37.98 -10.70 -22.11
CA PHE A 173 39.00 -10.89 -21.08
C PHE A 173 39.21 -12.38 -20.81
N ASP A 174 40.46 -12.83 -20.84
CA ASP A 174 40.80 -14.19 -20.44
C ASP A 174 40.87 -14.34 -18.90
N ASP A 175 40.88 -15.59 -18.42
CA ASP A 175 40.91 -15.88 -16.98
C ASP A 175 42.11 -15.26 -16.25
N LYS A 176 43.25 -15.08 -16.93
CA LYS A 176 44.46 -14.50 -16.31
C LYS A 176 44.29 -13.00 -16.13
N GLN A 177 43.74 -12.31 -17.14
CA GLN A 177 43.43 -10.89 -17.07
C GLN A 177 42.38 -10.62 -15.98
N ILE A 178 41.33 -11.44 -15.89
CA ILE A 178 40.31 -11.31 -14.85
C ILE A 178 40.92 -11.53 -13.45
N ALA A 179 41.75 -12.56 -13.27
CA ALA A 179 42.42 -12.81 -11.99
C ALA A 179 43.39 -11.68 -11.58
N ALA A 180 44.06 -11.05 -12.55
CA ALA A 180 44.91 -9.89 -12.29
C ALA A 180 44.09 -8.70 -11.77
N LEU A 181 42.96 -8.39 -12.41
CA LEU A 181 42.05 -7.32 -11.97
C LEU A 181 41.48 -7.58 -10.56
N GLU A 182 41.18 -8.84 -10.23
CA GLU A 182 40.76 -9.23 -8.87
C GLU A 182 41.87 -9.00 -7.85
N THR A 183 43.12 -9.36 -8.18
CA THR A 183 44.28 -9.22 -7.29
C THR A 183 44.65 -7.76 -7.05
N GLU A 184 44.52 -6.92 -8.08
CA GLU A 184 44.73 -5.48 -8.00
C GLU A 184 43.60 -4.74 -7.26
N GLY A 185 42.49 -5.42 -6.96
CA GLY A 185 41.32 -4.84 -6.31
C GLY A 185 40.48 -3.95 -7.23
N ALA A 186 40.69 -4.02 -8.54
CA ALA A 186 39.94 -3.26 -9.53
C ALA A 186 38.51 -3.79 -9.72
N ILE A 187 38.29 -5.08 -9.44
CA ILE A 187 36.98 -5.73 -9.53
C ILE A 187 36.71 -6.63 -8.32
N VAL A 188 35.43 -6.95 -8.10
CA VAL A 188 35.00 -7.95 -7.12
C VAL A 188 34.14 -8.98 -7.82
N SER A 189 34.51 -10.25 -7.74
CA SER A 189 33.67 -11.38 -8.18
C SER A 189 33.12 -12.14 -6.98
N ALA A 190 31.90 -12.67 -7.10
CA ALA A 190 31.36 -13.61 -6.14
C ALA A 190 31.87 -15.03 -6.48
N SER A 191 33.11 -15.31 -6.11
CA SER A 191 33.59 -16.69 -6.01
C SER A 191 32.83 -17.35 -4.84
N GLY A 192 32.20 -18.50 -5.09
CA GLY A 192 31.58 -19.31 -4.03
C GLY A 192 32.55 -19.45 -2.85
N GLU A 193 32.05 -19.22 -1.64
CA GLU A 193 32.80 -19.22 -0.37
C GLU A 193 33.69 -17.99 -0.12
N ARG A 194 33.06 -16.86 0.20
CA ARG A 194 33.65 -15.94 1.19
C ARG A 194 32.97 -16.14 2.54
N SER A 195 33.60 -16.99 3.36
CA SER A 195 33.51 -17.09 4.81
C SER A 195 32.65 -15.98 5.45
N SER A 196 31.51 -16.40 5.98
CA SER A 196 30.50 -15.63 6.71
C SER A 196 31.00 -15.00 8.01
N ASP A 197 32.31 -14.93 8.25
CA ASP A 197 32.89 -14.75 9.59
C ASP A 197 33.43 -13.35 9.88
N ARG A 198 33.58 -12.46 8.89
CA ARG A 198 34.08 -11.08 9.15
C ARG A 198 33.02 -10.00 9.32
N ARG A 199 31.77 -10.22 8.90
CA ARG A 199 30.69 -9.20 9.05
C ARG A 199 29.69 -9.50 10.17
N ARG A 200 29.64 -10.73 10.68
CA ARG A 200 28.65 -11.11 11.71
C ARG A 200 28.98 -10.58 13.10
N ALA A 201 30.22 -10.19 13.35
CA ALA A 201 30.67 -9.65 14.64
C ALA A 201 30.32 -8.17 14.86
N THR A 202 30.11 -7.39 13.80
CA THR A 202 29.89 -5.94 13.90
C THR A 202 28.42 -5.53 13.80
N ASP A 203 27.54 -6.39 13.24
CA ASP A 203 26.16 -6.00 12.95
C ASP A 203 25.17 -6.34 14.08
N LYS A 204 25.38 -7.47 14.79
CA LYS A 204 24.53 -7.84 15.93
C LYS A 204 24.58 -6.82 17.07
N THR A 205 25.77 -6.26 17.34
CA THR A 205 26.00 -5.27 18.39
C THR A 205 25.32 -3.92 18.10
N ASN A 206 25.04 -3.60 16.83
CA ASN A 206 24.42 -2.33 16.44
C ASN A 206 22.89 -2.42 16.34
N VAL A 207 22.34 -3.56 15.93
CA VAL A 207 20.88 -3.75 15.84
C VAL A 207 20.26 -3.85 17.25
N GLU A 208 20.90 -4.57 18.17
CA GLU A 208 20.41 -4.69 19.56
C GLU A 208 20.48 -3.36 20.32
N ARG A 209 21.59 -2.60 20.18
CA ARG A 209 21.72 -1.25 20.78
C ARG A 209 20.70 -0.27 20.23
N ARG A 210 20.34 -0.35 18.93
CA ARG A 210 19.38 0.55 18.30
C ARG A 210 17.93 0.23 18.66
N CYS A 211 17.62 -1.02 19.00
CA CYS A 211 16.32 -1.39 19.58
C CYS A 211 16.17 -0.92 21.03
N GLU A 212 17.18 -1.10 21.87
CA GLU A 212 17.11 -0.72 23.29
C GLU A 212 17.05 0.81 23.51
N LEU A 213 17.78 1.59 22.70
CA LEU A 213 17.75 3.06 22.76
C LEU A 213 16.40 3.65 22.34
N ARG A 214 15.63 2.96 21.48
CA ARG A 214 14.32 3.45 21.02
C ARG A 214 13.18 3.18 22.01
N THR A 215 13.39 2.29 22.99
CA THR A 215 12.42 1.98 24.04
C THR A 215 12.51 2.87 25.28
N ARG A 216 13.57 3.68 25.43
CA ARG A 216 13.79 4.52 26.63
C ARG A 216 13.28 5.97 26.51
N ASP A 217 13.01 6.47 25.30
CA ASP A 217 12.59 7.87 25.07
C ASP A 217 11.12 8.01 24.64
N ARG A 218 10.19 7.47 25.44
CA ARG A 218 8.79 7.95 25.41
C ARG A 218 8.55 8.88 26.60
N PRO A 219 8.45 10.21 26.41
CA PRO A 219 7.97 11.08 27.46
C PRO A 219 6.48 10.79 27.72
N THR A 220 6.16 10.50 28.98
CA THR A 220 4.81 10.35 29.52
C THR A 220 4.01 11.63 29.31
N ALA A 221 2.85 11.53 28.66
CA ALA A 221 1.90 12.62 28.52
C ALA A 221 1.37 13.07 29.90
N ALA A 222 1.76 14.27 30.31
CA ALA A 222 1.24 14.93 31.51
C ALA A 222 -0.17 15.47 31.24
N LYS A 223 -1.08 15.19 32.18
CA LYS A 223 -2.46 15.69 32.23
C LYS A 223 -2.47 17.23 32.30
N HIS A 224 -3.28 17.88 31.47
CA HIS A 224 -3.65 19.28 31.65
C HIS A 224 -4.92 19.38 32.52
N PRO A 225 -4.93 20.22 33.57
CA PRO A 225 -6.10 20.46 34.39
C PRO A 225 -7.07 21.44 33.71
N GLN A 226 -8.36 21.18 33.91
CA GLN A 226 -9.46 22.06 33.52
C GLN A 226 -9.42 23.35 34.34
N THR A 227 -9.63 24.50 33.68
CA THR A 227 -10.08 25.73 34.32
C THR A 227 -11.08 26.44 33.42
N THR A 228 -12.35 26.42 33.82
CA THR A 228 -13.35 27.47 33.55
C THR A 228 -13.32 28.44 34.74
N PRO A 229 -13.78 29.69 34.60
CA PRO A 229 -15.18 30.03 34.39
C PRO A 229 -15.48 30.74 33.07
#